data_AF-A0A3D1INI2-F1
#
_entry.id   AF-A0A3D1INI2-F1
#
_cell.length_a   1.000
_cell.length_b   1.000
_cell.length_c   1.000
_cell.angle_alpha   90.00
_cell.angle_beta   90.00
_cell.angle_gamma   90.00
#
_symmetry.space_group_name_H-M   'P 1'
#
loop_
_entity.id
_entity.type
_entity.pdbx_description
1 polymer ?
#
loop_
_entity_poly.entity_id
_entity_poly.type
_entity_poly.pdbx_seq_one_letter_code
_entity_poly.pdbx_strand_id
1 'polypeptide(L)'
;MIGYGTGSVLTERKKMVTLEHSVTLRWSDGVFDEPVLGAHVFLEPHMDGKSVRLRVYIGRSQPKFFMPGRIGEIDVVRTPEDAATKWSRIEWREDGLHVGVDGNRTRLFVPQEDIKPVLQ
;
A
#
# COMPACT_ATOMS: atom_id res chain seq x y z
N MET A 1 -20.61 -0.39 -16.77
CA MET A 1 -20.79 -0.35 -15.31
C MET A 1 -19.58 -1.06 -14.71
N ILE A 2 -18.55 -0.31 -14.31
CA ILE A 2 -17.30 -0.85 -13.76
C ILE A 2 -17.31 -0.49 -12.28
N GLY A 3 -17.26 -1.51 -11.44
CA GLY A 3 -17.54 -1.41 -10.00
C GLY A 3 -16.42 -0.71 -9.24
N TYR A 4 -16.81 0.26 -8.41
CA TYR A 4 -15.97 0.83 -7.36
C TYR A 4 -15.79 -0.23 -6.26
N GLY A 5 -14.60 -0.79 -6.14
CA GLY A 5 -14.25 -1.73 -5.09
C GLY A 5 -13.12 -1.19 -4.24
N THR A 6 -13.44 -0.48 -3.15
CA THR A 6 -12.51 -0.36 -2.02
C THR A 6 -12.85 -1.50 -1.08
N GLY A 7 -11.98 -2.49 -0.98
CA GLY A 7 -12.20 -3.66 -0.13
C GLY A 7 -10.89 -4.14 0.47
N SER A 8 -10.91 -4.41 1.76
CA SER A 8 -9.84 -5.15 2.44
C SER A 8 -10.07 -6.64 2.15
N VAL A 9 -9.12 -7.28 1.46
CA VAL A 9 -9.19 -8.71 1.16
C VAL A 9 -8.12 -9.40 1.99
N LEU A 10 -8.54 -10.04 3.08
CA LEU A 10 -7.67 -10.85 3.93
C LEU A 10 -7.70 -12.29 3.39
N THR A 11 -6.78 -12.61 2.47
CA THR A 11 -6.64 -13.96 1.91
C THR A 11 -5.48 -14.70 2.58
N GLU A 12 -5.79 -15.78 3.30
CA GLU A 12 -4.81 -16.72 3.82
C GLU A 12 -4.85 -18.03 2.99
N ARG A 13 -3.72 -18.44 2.37
CA ARG A 13 -3.61 -19.75 1.70
C ARG A 13 -2.70 -20.69 2.49
N LYS A 14 -3.24 -21.89 2.78
CA LYS A 14 -2.70 -22.94 3.67
C LYS A 14 -1.46 -23.72 3.15
N LYS A 15 -0.70 -23.28 2.14
CA LYS A 15 0.46 -24.05 1.62
C LYS A 15 1.73 -23.22 1.40
N MET A 16 2.74 -23.54 2.20
CA MET A 16 4.22 -23.53 2.11
C MET A 16 5.03 -22.55 1.21
N VAL A 17 4.40 -21.70 0.40
CA VAL A 17 5.04 -20.55 -0.26
C VAL A 17 4.18 -19.32 0.07
N THR A 18 4.33 -18.84 1.30
CA THR A 18 3.50 -17.75 1.84
C THR A 18 4.01 -16.40 1.34
N LEU A 19 3.61 -16.02 0.13
CA LEU A 19 3.73 -14.65 -0.36
C LEU A 19 2.52 -13.84 0.14
N GLU A 20 2.80 -12.81 0.93
CA GLU A 20 2.03 -11.56 1.07
C GLU A 20 0.56 -11.70 1.56
N HIS A 21 0.30 -11.55 2.87
CA HIS A 21 -1.06 -11.23 3.31
C HIS A 21 -1.35 -9.79 2.90
N SER A 22 -2.15 -9.60 1.86
CA SER A 22 -2.58 -8.27 1.45
C SER A 22 -3.46 -7.66 2.53
N VAL A 23 -3.12 -6.45 2.96
CA VAL A 23 -3.93 -5.67 3.90
C VAL A 23 -4.94 -4.85 3.11
N THR A 24 -4.46 -4.15 2.08
CA THR A 24 -5.29 -3.28 1.24
C THR A 24 -4.55 -2.95 -0.06
N LEU A 25 -5.32 -2.76 -1.12
CA LEU A 25 -4.83 -2.40 -2.44
C LEU A 25 -5.79 -1.36 -3.03
N ARG A 26 -5.27 -0.21 -3.46
CA ARG A 26 -6.06 0.80 -4.14
C ARG A 26 -5.48 1.12 -5.50
N TRP A 27 -6.33 0.98 -6.52
CA TRP A 27 -6.09 1.45 -7.87
C TRP A 27 -6.90 2.73 -8.10
N SER A 28 -6.25 3.80 -8.57
CA SER A 28 -6.92 4.98 -9.11
C SER A 28 -6.92 4.91 -10.63
N ASP A 29 -8.06 5.10 -11.26
CA ASP A 29 -8.26 5.06 -12.72
C ASP A 29 -8.13 6.43 -13.40
N GLY A 30 -7.77 7.49 -12.67
CA GLY A 30 -7.31 8.74 -13.26
C GLY A 30 -8.32 9.89 -13.20
N VAL A 31 -8.68 10.33 -11.99
CA VAL A 31 -9.19 11.72 -11.82
C VAL A 31 -8.07 12.75 -12.06
N PHE A 32 -6.82 12.33 -11.95
CA PHE A 32 -5.64 13.07 -12.37
C PHE A 32 -5.17 12.50 -13.71
N ASP A 33 -4.79 13.34 -14.67
CA ASP A 33 -4.33 13.00 -16.03
C ASP A 33 -3.05 12.10 -16.09
N GLU A 34 -2.66 11.47 -14.97
CA GLU A 34 -1.57 10.51 -14.88
C GLU A 34 -2.10 9.05 -14.81
N PRO A 35 -1.37 8.08 -15.39
CA PRO A 35 -1.77 6.68 -15.54
C PRO A 35 -2.09 5.97 -14.21
N VAL A 36 -2.77 4.82 -14.31
CA VAL A 36 -3.18 3.95 -13.19
C VAL A 36 -2.22 4.01 -11.98
N LEU A 37 -2.72 4.50 -10.85
CA LEU A 37 -1.98 4.61 -9.58
C LEU A 37 -2.30 3.41 -8.71
N GLY A 38 -1.31 2.61 -8.31
CA GLY A 38 -1.45 1.46 -7.43
C GLY A 38 -0.69 1.63 -6.14
N ALA A 39 -1.36 1.51 -4.99
CA ALA A 39 -0.71 1.42 -3.68
C ALA A 39 -1.12 0.12 -2.99
N HIS A 40 -0.13 -0.68 -2.58
CA HIS A 40 -0.30 -2.01 -2.00
C HIS A 40 0.33 -2.07 -0.62
N VAL A 41 -0.51 -2.35 0.39
CA VAL A 41 -0.05 -2.67 1.75
C VAL A 41 -0.19 -4.17 1.96
N PHE A 42 0.89 -4.82 2.38
CA PHE A 42 0.94 -6.28 2.59
C PHE A 42 1.83 -6.65 3.77
N LEU A 43 1.70 -7.90 4.22
CA LEU A 43 2.46 -8.44 5.35
C LEU A 43 3.52 -9.45 4.90
N GLU A 44 4.68 -9.36 5.53
CA GLU A 44 5.69 -10.41 5.53
C GLU A 44 5.94 -10.92 6.96
N PRO A 45 6.42 -12.17 7.12
CA PRO A 45 6.87 -12.67 8.42
C PRO A 45 7.96 -11.76 9.03
N HIS A 46 7.83 -11.47 10.33
CA HIS A 46 8.81 -10.74 11.13
C HIS A 46 9.06 -11.51 12.43
N MET A 47 10.23 -11.35 13.06
CA MET A 47 10.65 -12.20 14.20
C MET A 47 9.59 -12.27 15.31
N ASP A 48 8.95 -11.14 15.62
CA ASP A 48 7.93 -11.02 16.68
C ASP A 48 6.52 -10.67 16.15
N GLY A 49 6.22 -11.01 14.89
CA GLY A 49 4.90 -10.74 14.31
C GLY A 49 4.90 -10.65 12.80
N LYS A 50 4.40 -9.52 12.28
CA LYS A 50 4.24 -9.24 10.85
C LYS A 50 4.83 -7.87 10.51
N SER A 51 5.74 -7.85 9.55
CA SER A 51 6.25 -6.64 8.91
C SER A 51 5.18 -6.11 7.97
N VAL A 52 4.68 -4.90 8.19
CA VAL A 52 3.75 -4.22 7.30
C VAL A 52 4.56 -3.47 6.25
N ARG A 53 4.32 -3.74 4.98
CA ARG A 53 5.06 -3.16 3.87
C ARG A 53 4.17 -2.39 2.92
N LEU A 54 4.73 -1.32 2.35
CA LEU A 54 4.10 -0.49 1.32
C LEU A 54 4.92 -0.55 0.03
N ARG A 55 4.23 -0.78 -1.09
CA ARG A 55 4.77 -0.54 -2.43
C ARG A 55 3.79 0.32 -3.21
N VAL A 56 4.34 1.25 -3.97
CA VAL A 56 3.59 2.19 -4.79
C VAL A 56 4.08 2.11 -6.23
N TYR A 57 3.14 1.99 -7.16
CA TYR A 57 3.36 1.88 -8.59
C TYR A 57 2.52 2.94 -9.30
N ILE A 58 3.14 3.80 -10.11
CA ILE A 58 2.45 4.81 -10.92
C ILE A 58 2.97 4.69 -12.34
N GLY A 59 2.11 4.58 -13.35
CA GLY A 59 2.61 4.50 -14.74
C GLY A 59 2.26 3.22 -15.47
N ARG A 60 1.88 3.37 -16.75
CA ARG A 60 1.92 2.28 -17.74
C ARG A 60 3.17 2.35 -18.62
N SER A 61 3.53 3.56 -19.05
CA SER A 61 4.58 3.79 -20.05
C SER A 61 5.96 4.07 -19.43
N GLN A 62 5.99 4.81 -18.32
CA GLN A 62 7.18 5.05 -17.49
C GLN A 62 6.82 4.76 -16.04
N PRO A 63 7.00 3.52 -15.56
CA PRO A 63 6.62 3.15 -14.21
C PRO A 63 7.51 3.90 -13.20
N LYS A 64 6.89 4.78 -12.43
CA LYS A 64 7.42 5.33 -11.19
C LYS A 64 7.15 4.32 -10.07
N PHE A 65 8.12 4.17 -9.18
CA PHE A 65 8.05 3.24 -8.07
C PHE A 65 8.45 3.97 -6.80
N PHE A 66 7.72 3.72 -5.72
CA PHE A 66 8.11 4.15 -4.41
C PHE A 66 7.98 3.00 -3.41
N MET A 67 8.99 2.90 -2.56
CA MET A 67 9.04 1.98 -1.44
C MET A 67 9.79 2.67 -0.29
N PRO A 68 9.20 2.76 0.91
CA PRO A 68 9.87 3.39 2.03
C PRO A 68 11.08 2.56 2.49
N GLY A 69 12.22 3.22 2.69
CA GLY A 69 13.46 2.55 3.08
C GLY A 69 13.92 1.48 2.08
N ARG A 70 14.65 0.46 2.57
CA ARG A 70 15.23 -0.59 1.72
C ARG A 70 14.25 -1.71 1.36
N ILE A 71 13.27 -1.97 2.24
CA ILE A 71 12.39 -3.14 2.13
C ILE A 71 10.90 -2.78 2.14
N GLY A 72 10.56 -1.50 2.24
CA GLY A 72 9.17 -1.05 2.25
C GLY A 72 8.46 -1.13 3.57
N GLU A 73 9.15 -1.47 4.67
CA GLU A 73 8.53 -1.60 5.99
C GLU A 73 8.05 -0.25 6.53
N ILE A 74 6.80 -0.20 6.94
CA ILE A 74 6.14 0.98 7.51
C ILE A 74 5.68 0.77 8.96
N ASP A 75 5.60 -0.49 9.41
CA ASP A 75 5.21 -0.86 10.78
C ASP A 75 5.58 -2.33 11.05
N VAL A 76 5.59 -2.71 12.32
CA VAL A 76 5.61 -4.12 12.77
C VAL A 76 4.45 -4.33 13.72
N VAL A 77 3.55 -5.25 13.38
CA VAL A 77 2.37 -5.57 14.20
C VAL A 77 2.39 -7.02 14.67
N ARG A 78 1.65 -7.32 15.74
CA ARG A 78 1.54 -8.69 16.27
C ARG A 78 0.65 -9.56 15.38
N THR A 79 -0.45 -9.00 14.89
CA THR A 79 -1.48 -9.75 14.15
C THR A 79 -1.86 -9.07 12.84
N PRO A 80 -2.34 -9.82 11.83
CA PRO A 80 -2.89 -9.23 10.60
C PRO A 80 -4.06 -8.27 10.85
N GLU A 81 -4.88 -8.52 11.85
CA GLU A 81 -6.04 -7.70 12.23
C GLU A 81 -5.60 -6.31 12.74
N ASP A 82 -4.51 -6.26 13.52
CA ASP A 82 -3.90 -4.99 13.94
C ASP A 82 -3.43 -4.19 12.71
N ALA A 83 -2.82 -4.86 11.71
CA ALA A 83 -2.42 -4.22 10.48
C ALA A 83 -3.61 -3.69 9.68
N ALA A 84 -4.67 -4.50 9.52
CA ALA A 84 -5.88 -4.08 8.82
C ALA A 84 -6.54 -2.88 9.49
N THR A 85 -6.60 -2.86 10.82
CA THR A 85 -7.16 -1.74 11.59
C THR A 85 -6.38 -0.45 11.35
N LYS A 86 -5.05 -0.53 11.33
CA LYS A 86 -4.19 0.65 11.19
C LYS A 86 -4.01 1.12 9.74
N TRP A 87 -3.90 0.20 8.79
CA TRP A 87 -3.30 0.44 7.47
C TRP A 87 -4.25 0.16 6.29
N SER A 88 -5.49 -0.27 6.52
CA SER A 88 -6.45 -0.59 5.45
C SER A 88 -6.91 0.62 4.60
N ARG A 89 -6.83 1.83 5.15
CA ARG A 89 -7.26 3.05 4.48
C ARG A 89 -6.15 3.61 3.61
N ILE A 90 -6.35 3.61 2.30
CA ILE A 90 -5.48 4.27 1.32
C ILE A 90 -6.27 5.36 0.64
N GLU A 91 -5.73 6.57 0.58
CA GLU A 91 -6.31 7.71 -0.13
C GLU A 91 -5.26 8.40 -0.98
N TRP A 92 -5.58 8.55 -2.27
CA TRP A 92 -4.85 9.45 -3.16
C TRP A 92 -5.47 10.84 -3.05
N ARG A 93 -4.64 11.84 -2.77
CA ARG A 93 -5.01 13.26 -2.70
C ARG A 93 -4.09 14.06 -3.61
N GLU A 94 -4.37 15.35 -3.77
CA GLU A 94 -3.58 16.25 -4.63
C GLU A 94 -2.13 16.40 -4.16
N ASP A 95 -1.88 16.31 -2.86
CA ASP A 95 -0.55 16.43 -2.24
C ASP A 95 0.22 15.10 -2.20
N GLY A 96 -0.47 13.96 -2.33
CA GLY A 96 0.17 12.65 -2.43
C GLY A 96 -0.67 11.50 -1.87
N LEU A 97 0.02 10.46 -1.42
CA LEU A 97 -0.58 9.24 -0.91
C LEU A 97 -0.70 9.31 0.62
N HIS A 98 -1.91 9.10 1.12
CA HIS A 98 -2.21 8.96 2.53
C HIS A 98 -2.53 7.49 2.83
N VAL A 99 -1.75 6.89 3.72
CA VAL A 99 -1.86 5.48 4.10
C VAL A 99 -2.09 5.36 5.60
N GLY A 100 -3.10 4.58 5.96
CA GLY A 100 -3.46 4.28 7.33
C GLY A 100 -4.10 5.45 8.08
N VAL A 101 -4.67 5.12 9.24
CA VAL A 101 -5.42 6.06 10.08
C VAL A 101 -5.06 5.92 11.56
N ASP A 102 -4.84 7.07 12.21
CA ASP A 102 -4.63 7.21 13.65
C ASP A 102 -5.63 8.22 14.22
N GLY A 103 -6.77 7.73 14.69
CA GLY A 103 -7.92 8.57 15.01
C GLY A 103 -8.42 9.31 13.75
N ASN A 104 -8.26 10.63 13.74
CA ASN A 104 -8.65 11.48 12.60
C ASN A 104 -7.46 11.88 11.70
N ARG A 105 -6.26 11.34 11.94
CA ARG A 105 -5.03 11.70 11.22
C ARG A 105 -4.56 10.57 10.32
N THR A 106 -3.86 10.92 9.25
CA THR A 106 -3.12 9.96 8.42
C THR A 106 -1.90 9.44 9.19
N ARG A 107 -1.62 8.14 9.12
CA ARG A 107 -0.42 7.54 9.74
C ARG A 107 0.84 7.78 8.92
N LEU A 108 0.76 7.57 7.61
CA LEU A 108 1.87 7.74 6.68
C LEU A 108 1.43 8.60 5.50
N PHE A 109 2.17 9.66 5.24
CA PHE A 109 2.03 10.49 4.06
C PHE A 109 3.25 10.30 3.16
N VAL A 110 3.02 10.05 1.88
CA VAL A 110 4.06 9.99 0.84
C VAL A 110 3.77 11.11 -0.16
N PRO A 111 4.60 12.18 -0.20
CA PRO A 111 4.46 13.25 -1.17
C PRO A 111 4.51 12.73 -2.61
N GLN A 112 3.73 13.32 -3.51
CA GLN A 112 3.76 12.92 -4.93
C GLN A 112 5.17 13.09 -5.54
N GLU A 113 5.90 14.12 -5.13
CA GLU A 113 7.27 14.41 -5.59
C GLU A 113 8.31 13.35 -5.23
N ASP A 114 8.04 12.54 -4.20
CA ASP A 114 8.92 11.44 -3.78
C ASP A 114 8.70 10.17 -4.60
N ILE A 115 7.59 10.08 -5.34
CA ILE A 115 7.28 8.94 -6.21
C ILE A 115 7.97 9.14 -7.55
N LYS A 116 9.22 8.72 -7.63
CA LYS A 116 10.12 9.00 -8.77
C LYS A 116 10.18 7.83 -9.76
N PRO A 117 10.56 8.09 -11.02
CA PRO A 117 10.88 7.04 -11.98
C PRO A 117 11.93 6.09 -11.40
N VAL A 118 11.80 4.79 -11.70
CA VAL A 118 12.92 3.87 -11.46
C VAL A 118 14.04 4.28 -12.41
N LEU A 119 15.10 4.90 -11.90
CA LEU A 119 16.31 5.13 -12.67
C LEU A 119 16.87 3.75 -13.06
N GLN A 120 16.96 3.50 -14.37
CA GLN A 120 17.64 2.33 -14.94
C GLN A 120 19.16 2.43 -14.72
#